data_AF-A0A484ZNC0-F1
#
_entry.id   AF-A0A484ZNC0-F1
#
_cell.length_a   1.000
_cell.length_b   1.000
_cell.length_c   1.000
_cell.angle_alpha   90.00
_cell.angle_beta   90.00
_cell.angle_gamma   90.00
#
_symmetry.space_group_name_H-M   'P 1'
#
loop_
_entity.id
_entity.type
_entity.pdbx_description
1 polymer ?
#
loop_
_entity_poly.entity_id
_entity_poly.type
_entity_poly.pdbx_seq_one_letter_code
_entity_poly.pdbx_strand_id
1 'polypeptide(L)'
;MKRLLICFTTLLLGITVAHAQQYNIHHTDKAPLLTGSADPAIWSKAEVLTDFVFPWNPEAVPATEFRALWDKDALYFRFNVKDDDIQLGGRP
;
A
#
# COMPACT_ATOMS: atom_id res chain seq x y z
N MET A 1 -53.19 -24.64 -8.39
CA MET A 1 -53.19 -23.17 -8.51
C MET A 1 -51.73 -22.73 -8.42
N LYS A 2 -50.92 -22.86 -9.48
CA LYS A 2 -50.70 -21.88 -10.56
C LYS A 2 -50.73 -20.43 -10.07
N ARG A 3 -49.53 -19.84 -10.06
CA ARG A 3 -49.15 -18.42 -10.21
C ARG A 3 -48.70 -17.71 -8.94
N LEU A 4 -47.55 -17.05 -9.13
CA LEU A 4 -47.18 -15.76 -8.51
C LEU A 4 -46.33 -15.82 -7.24
N LEU A 5 -45.04 -16.18 -7.39
CA LEU A 5 -43.95 -15.40 -6.77
C LEU A 5 -42.56 -15.76 -7.36
N ILE A 6 -42.41 -15.65 -8.68
CA ILE A 6 -41.09 -15.56 -9.31
C ILE A 6 -40.96 -14.09 -9.72
N CYS A 7 -40.46 -13.22 -8.84
CA CYS A 7 -40.07 -11.84 -9.21
C CYS A 7 -39.28 -11.06 -8.13
N PHE A 8 -38.66 -11.70 -7.14
CA PHE A 8 -37.82 -10.97 -6.16
C PHE A 8 -36.47 -11.65 -5.88
N THR A 9 -35.94 -12.40 -6.84
CA THR A 9 -34.67 -13.12 -6.71
C THR A 9 -33.62 -12.74 -7.75
N THR A 10 -33.87 -11.74 -8.60
CA THR A 10 -32.93 -11.29 -9.64
C THR A 10 -32.77 -9.78 -9.62
N LEU A 11 -32.23 -9.23 -8.54
CA LEU A 11 -31.56 -7.91 -8.58
C LEU A 11 -30.55 -7.75 -7.43
N LEU A 12 -29.64 -8.71 -7.32
CA LEU A 12 -28.33 -8.49 -6.69
C LEU A 12 -27.30 -8.94 -7.73
N LEU A 13 -27.27 -8.23 -8.86
CA LEU A 13 -26.10 -8.26 -9.72
C LEU A 13 -24.99 -7.62 -8.88
N GLY A 14 -24.12 -8.46 -8.33
CA GLY A 14 -23.08 -8.07 -7.40
C GLY A 14 -22.26 -6.95 -7.99
N ILE A 15 -22.33 -5.77 -7.37
CA ILE A 15 -21.31 -4.76 -7.54
C ILE A 15 -20.09 -5.32 -6.79
N THR A 16 -19.29 -6.14 -7.46
CA THR A 16 -17.94 -6.42 -6.98
C THR A 16 -17.16 -5.13 -7.22
N VAL A 17 -17.28 -4.17 -6.29
CA VAL A 17 -16.30 -3.08 -6.23
C VAL A 17 -14.98 -3.79 -5.97
N ALA A 18 -14.04 -3.71 -6.91
CA ALA A 18 -12.67 -4.11 -6.63
C ALA A 18 -12.24 -3.29 -5.41
N HIS A 19 -12.12 -3.94 -4.25
CA HIS A 19 -11.77 -3.27 -3.01
C HIS A 19 -10.27 -2.98 -3.06
N ALA A 20 -9.92 -1.84 -3.65
CA ALA A 20 -8.55 -1.36 -3.60
C ALA A 20 -8.16 -1.09 -2.14
N GLN A 21 -6.93 -1.45 -1.78
CA GLN A 21 -6.40 -1.13 -0.47
C GLN A 21 -6.28 0.39 -0.33
N GLN A 22 -6.75 0.92 0.80
CA GLN A 22 -6.59 2.33 1.16
C GLN A 22 -5.40 2.46 2.11
N TYR A 23 -4.61 3.51 1.92
CA TYR A 23 -3.46 3.82 2.77
C TYR A 23 -3.55 5.30 3.18
N ASN A 24 -3.54 5.58 4.48
CA ASN A 24 -3.69 6.95 4.97
C ASN A 24 -2.33 7.61 5.16
N ILE A 25 -2.16 8.76 4.53
CA ILE A 25 -0.95 9.57 4.67
C ILE A 25 -1.21 10.63 5.73
N HIS A 26 -0.54 10.51 6.88
CA HIS A 26 -0.69 11.46 7.98
C HIS A 26 0.07 12.77 7.69
N HIS A 27 -0.52 13.89 8.12
CA HIS A 27 0.15 15.19 8.10
C HIS A 27 1.30 15.22 9.13
N THR A 28 2.37 15.96 8.85
CA THR A 28 3.46 16.22 9.79
C THR A 28 3.77 17.72 9.88
N ASP A 29 4.04 18.20 11.09
CA ASP A 29 4.43 19.60 11.31
C ASP A 29 5.93 19.84 11.03
N LYS A 30 6.70 18.77 10.89
CA LYS A 30 8.14 18.80 10.64
C LYS A 30 8.47 17.88 9.47
N ALA A 31 9.12 18.46 8.46
CA ALA A 31 9.66 17.72 7.32
C ALA A 31 10.63 16.63 7.82
N PRO A 32 10.46 15.36 7.40
CA PRO A 32 11.41 14.30 7.69
C PRO A 32 12.78 14.61 7.07
N LEU A 33 13.86 14.23 7.77
CA LEU A 33 15.19 14.25 7.18
C LEU A 33 15.31 13.08 6.17
N LEU A 34 15.59 13.40 4.91
CA LEU A 34 15.65 12.42 3.80
C LEU A 34 17.03 11.79 3.60
N THR A 35 17.85 11.75 4.65
CA THR A 35 19.16 11.09 4.60
C THR A 35 19.02 9.61 4.99
N GLY A 36 20.02 8.79 4.67
CA GLY A 36 20.04 7.37 5.02
C GLY A 36 20.00 7.07 6.53
N SER A 37 20.19 8.08 7.39
CA SER A 37 19.96 8.01 8.85
C SER A 37 18.68 8.76 9.22
N ALA A 38 17.58 8.34 8.61
CA ALA A 38 16.28 8.97 8.78
C ALA A 38 15.87 9.00 10.26
N ASP A 39 15.36 10.14 10.74
CA ASP A 39 14.89 10.33 12.13
C ASP A 39 13.76 9.33 12.46
N PRO A 40 14.02 8.28 13.27
CA PRO A 40 13.03 7.24 13.52
C PRO A 40 11.78 7.77 14.23
N ALA A 41 11.91 8.88 14.97
CA ALA A 41 10.82 9.44 15.76
C ALA A 41 9.76 10.14 14.91
N ILE A 42 10.13 10.68 13.74
CA ILE A 42 9.15 11.28 12.81
C ILE A 42 8.40 10.18 12.07
N TRP A 43 9.12 9.17 11.59
CA TRP A 43 8.54 8.09 10.77
C TRP A 43 7.63 7.13 11.56
N SER A 44 7.74 7.09 12.89
CA SER A 44 6.80 6.33 13.74
C SER A 44 5.37 6.88 13.69
N LYS A 45 5.17 8.12 13.24
CA LYS A 45 3.85 8.75 13.06
C LYS A 45 3.13 8.31 11.78
N ALA A 46 3.86 7.72 10.83
CA ALA A 46 3.30 7.25 9.57
C ALA A 46 2.65 5.86 9.72
N GLU A 47 1.61 5.60 8.94
CA GLU A 47 1.06 4.26 8.77
C GLU A 47 2.11 3.34 8.11
N VAL A 48 2.17 2.07 8.54
CA VAL A 48 3.16 1.10 8.03
C VAL A 48 2.44 0.14 7.08
N LEU A 49 2.92 0.08 5.85
CA LEU A 49 2.44 -0.87 4.85
C LEU A 49 3.50 -1.96 4.66
N THR A 50 3.13 -3.23 4.81
CA THR A 50 4.06 -4.38 4.76
C THR A 50 3.58 -5.55 3.92
N ASP A 51 2.39 -5.47 3.36
CA ASP A 51 1.69 -6.55 2.64
C ASP A 51 1.93 -6.49 1.12
N PHE A 52 3.16 -6.16 0.73
CA PHE A 52 3.57 -6.17 -0.66
C PHE A 52 3.48 -7.58 -1.26
N VAL A 53 3.12 -7.65 -2.53
CA VAL A 53 3.04 -8.89 -3.31
C VAL A 53 3.64 -8.68 -4.68
N PHE A 54 4.19 -9.74 -5.29
CA PHE A 54 4.48 -9.74 -6.72
C PHE A 54 3.21 -10.17 -7.46
N PRO A 55 2.54 -9.29 -8.24
CA PRO A 55 1.29 -9.67 -8.88
C PRO A 55 1.46 -10.71 -10.00
N TRP A 56 2.70 -10.94 -10.46
CA TRP A 56 3.05 -11.89 -11.53
C TRP A 56 3.84 -13.12 -11.04
N ASN A 57 4.20 -13.19 -9.76
CA ASN A 57 5.05 -14.26 -9.23
C ASN A 57 4.51 -14.72 -7.86
N PRO A 58 4.24 -16.03 -7.64
CA PRO A 58 3.80 -16.52 -6.34
C PRO A 58 4.91 -16.54 -5.27
N GLU A 59 6.16 -16.27 -5.63
CA GLU A 59 7.26 -16.17 -4.66
C GLU A 59 7.03 -15.05 -3.65
N ALA A 60 7.59 -15.25 -2.46
CA ALA A 60 7.55 -14.25 -1.41
C ALA A 60 8.35 -13.02 -1.84
N VAL A 61 7.80 -11.83 -1.60
CA VAL A 61 8.53 -10.58 -1.75
C VAL A 61 9.61 -10.44 -0.66
N PRO A 62 10.73 -9.74 -0.94
CA PRO A 62 11.63 -9.28 0.11
C PRO A 62 10.87 -8.49 1.17
N ALA A 63 11.29 -8.60 2.43
CA ALA A 63 10.64 -7.90 3.53
C ALA A 63 10.71 -6.38 3.28
N THR A 64 9.56 -5.79 2.97
CA THR A 64 9.43 -4.42 2.49
C THR A 64 8.45 -3.67 3.38
N GLU A 65 8.90 -2.58 3.98
CA GLU A 65 8.04 -1.61 4.65
C GLU A 65 7.95 -0.33 3.84
N PHE A 66 6.74 0.20 3.69
CA PHE A 66 6.49 1.53 3.17
C PHE A 66 5.87 2.44 4.23
N ARG A 67 6.29 3.69 4.23
CA ARG A 67 5.73 4.77 5.07
C ARG A 67 5.69 6.07 4.28
N ALA A 68 4.64 6.86 4.46
CA ALA A 68 4.56 8.21 3.95
C ALA A 68 3.96 9.21 4.94
N LEU A 69 4.38 10.46 4.82
CA LEU A 69 3.90 11.63 5.54
C LEU A 69 3.77 12.79 4.57
N TRP A 70 2.92 13.77 4.86
CA TRP A 70 2.83 14.99 4.03
C TRP A 70 2.80 16.26 4.87
N ASP A 71 3.21 17.36 4.28
CA ASP A 71 2.98 18.72 4.79
C ASP A 71 2.55 19.64 3.63
N LYS A 72 2.43 20.94 3.88
CA LYS A 72 2.01 21.91 2.87
C LYS A 72 2.94 21.98 1.63
N ASP A 73 4.18 21.52 1.74
CA ASP A 73 5.21 21.69 0.70
C ASP A 73 5.49 20.38 -0.05
N ALA A 74 5.42 19.23 0.61
CA ALA A 74 5.77 17.95 -0.01
C ALA A 74 5.05 16.71 0.55
N LEU A 75 5.04 15.67 -0.27
CA LEU A 75 4.83 14.29 0.13
C LEU A 75 6.19 13.62 0.36
N TYR A 76 6.41 13.10 1.55
CA TYR A 76 7.60 12.35 1.93
C TYR A 76 7.27 10.87 2.01
N PHE A 77 8.13 10.03 1.45
CA PHE A 77 7.96 8.59 1.56
C PHE A 77 9.31 7.90 1.75
N ARG A 78 9.27 6.70 2.33
CA ARG A 78 10.43 5.83 2.43
C ARG A 78 10.04 4.38 2.23
N PHE A 79 10.98 3.63 1.67
CA PHE A 79 10.99 2.18 1.69
C PHE A 79 12.12 1.71 2.60
N ASN A 80 11.81 0.76 3.48
CA ASN A 80 12.83 -0.01 4.19
C ASN A 80 12.74 -1.45 3.69
N VAL A 81 13.78 -1.91 3.00
CA VAL A 81 13.78 -3.20 2.32
C VAL A 81 14.95 -4.02 2.84
N LYS A 82 14.65 -5.24 3.27
CA LYS A 82 15.67 -6.27 3.47
C LYS A 82 15.62 -7.21 2.27
N ASP A 83 16.63 -7.09 1.43
CA ASP A 83 16.82 -7.91 0.23
C ASP A 83 18.25 -8.44 0.22
N ASP A 84 18.37 -9.76 0.17
CA ASP A 84 19.67 -10.45 0.12
C ASP A 84 20.21 -10.54 -1.32
N ASP A 85 19.38 -10.21 -2.32
CA ASP A 85 19.71 -10.28 -3.76
C ASP A 85 19.49 -8.92 -4.47
N ILE A 86 20.30 -7.92 -4.09
CA ILE A 86 20.26 -6.61 -4.74
C ILE A 86 20.94 -6.69 -6.11
N GLN A 87 20.12 -6.65 -7.15
CA GLN A 87 20.58 -6.62 -8.54
C GLN A 87 20.73 -5.17 -9.02
N LEU A 88 21.99 -4.74 -9.21
CA LEU A 88 22.28 -3.52 -9.95
C LEU A 88 22.38 -3.91 -11.43
N GLY A 89 21.32 -3.62 -12.20
CA GLY A 89 21.29 -3.93 -13.62
C GLY A 89 22.58 -3.48 -14.32
N GLY A 90 23.32 -4.44 -14.88
CA GLY A 90 24.46 -4.14 -15.74
C GLY A 90 23.99 -3.40 -17.00
N ARG A 91 24.87 -2.57 -17.59
CA ARG A 91 24.65 -2.11 -18.97
C ARG A 91 24.41 -3.33 -19.87
N PRO A 92 23.54 -3.22 -20.89
CA PRO A 92 23.12 -4.34 -21.74
C PRO A 92 24.30 -5.11 -22.35
#